data_AF-A0A357EEY1-F1
#
_entry.id   AF-A0A357EEY1-F1
#
_cell.length_a   1.000
_cell.length_b   1.000
_cell.length_c   1.000
_cell.angle_alpha   90.00
_cell.angle_beta   90.00
_cell.angle_gamma   90.00
#
_symmetry.space_group_name_H-M   'P 1'
#
loop_
_entity.id
_entity.type
_entity.pdbx_description
1 polymer ?
#
loop_
_entity_poly.entity_id
_entity_poly.type
_entity_poly.pdbx_seq_one_letter_code
_entity_poly.pdbx_strand_id
1 'polypeptide(L)'
;SWSKRDINRVLPLMELPDGPFRKWAPDRWEGIKTCNFSAWRTDLVRVNGLDESYEGWGLEDSDLVIRLLHAGVKQKSARFAATVFHLWHPEQDRRRLEDNQKLLDDLLRSSTMRAAVGLEQHRATVLDDQSVTPRRTTP
;
A
#
# COMPACT_ATOMS: atom_id res chain seq x y z
N SER A 1 8.17 -26.50 4.42
CA SER A 1 7.73 -25.19 4.94
C SER A 1 6.46 -25.34 5.79
N TRP A 2 5.36 -25.90 5.27
CA TRP A 2 4.12 -26.15 6.04
C TRP A 2 4.29 -27.07 7.27
N SER A 3 5.14 -28.10 7.16
CA SER A 3 5.29 -29.14 8.18
C SER A 3 5.95 -28.69 9.49
N LYS A 4 6.57 -27.49 9.55
CA LYS A 4 7.33 -27.06 10.73
C LYS A 4 6.62 -26.02 11.61
N ARG A 5 5.54 -25.38 11.15
CA ARG A 5 4.88 -24.26 11.87
C ARG A 5 5.87 -23.19 12.39
N ASP A 6 6.95 -22.97 11.65
CA ASP A 6 8.04 -22.08 12.07
C ASP A 6 7.68 -20.60 11.83
N ILE A 7 8.02 -19.75 12.80
CA ILE A 7 7.99 -18.30 12.64
C ILE A 7 9.30 -17.86 11.98
N ASN A 8 9.22 -17.38 10.73
CA ASN A 8 10.40 -16.99 9.96
C ASN A 8 11.14 -15.76 10.51
N ARG A 9 10.45 -14.90 11.27
CA ARG A 9 10.99 -13.66 11.83
C ARG A 9 10.38 -13.37 13.19
N VAL A 10 11.19 -13.44 14.24
CA VAL A 10 10.77 -13.12 15.61
C VAL A 10 11.07 -11.66 16.00
N LEU A 11 12.05 -11.02 15.35
CA LEU A 11 12.43 -9.63 15.63
C LEU A 11 11.24 -8.65 15.62
N PRO A 12 10.30 -8.72 14.64
CA PRO A 12 9.15 -7.81 14.63
C PRO A 12 8.18 -7.97 15.80
N LEU A 13 8.33 -8.99 16.67
CA LEU A 13 7.54 -9.13 17.89
C LEU A 13 7.97 -8.15 18.99
N MET A 14 9.15 -7.52 18.85
CA MET A 14 9.55 -6.44 19.75
C MET A 14 8.73 -5.18 19.46
N GLU A 15 8.32 -4.49 20.52
CA GLU A 15 7.66 -3.20 20.42
C GLU A 15 8.67 -2.09 20.74
N LEU A 16 8.73 -1.09 19.86
CA LEU A 16 9.51 0.13 20.07
C LEU A 16 8.55 1.30 20.30
N PRO A 17 8.87 2.27 21.17
CA PRO A 17 8.02 3.45 21.39
C PRO A 17 7.90 4.32 20.12
N ASP A 18 7.02 5.32 20.13
CA ASP A 18 7.04 6.35 19.09
C ASP A 18 8.29 7.22 19.22
N GLY A 19 8.83 7.69 18.11
CA GLY A 19 10.04 8.51 18.12
C GLY A 19 10.51 8.96 16.74
N PRO A 20 11.48 9.91 16.69
CA PRO A 20 11.95 10.50 15.43
C PRO A 20 12.52 9.48 14.44
N PHE A 21 13.04 8.35 14.94
CA PHE A 21 13.60 7.27 14.13
C PHE A 21 12.62 6.68 13.12
N ARG A 22 11.31 6.78 13.39
CA ARG A 22 10.27 6.34 12.46
C ARG A 22 10.22 7.18 11.19
N LYS A 23 10.87 8.35 11.16
CA LYS A 23 10.93 9.27 10.01
C LYS A 23 12.32 9.38 9.39
N TRP A 24 13.28 8.53 9.75
CA TRP A 24 14.67 8.61 9.24
C TRP A 24 14.83 8.31 7.74
N ALA A 25 13.87 7.60 7.13
CA ALA A 25 13.91 7.28 5.71
C ALA A 25 12.63 7.79 5.02
N PRO A 26 12.37 9.11 5.01
CA PRO A 26 11.08 9.69 4.63
C PRO A 26 10.70 9.43 3.17
N ASP A 27 11.69 9.19 2.31
CA ASP A 27 11.56 8.99 0.86
C ASP A 27 11.72 7.53 0.42
N ARG A 28 11.88 6.60 1.37
CA ARG A 28 12.05 5.20 1.03
C ARG A 28 10.70 4.58 0.67
N TRP A 29 10.60 4.05 -0.55
CA TRP A 29 9.42 3.35 -1.03
C TRP A 29 9.57 1.82 -0.90
N GLU A 30 10.80 1.31 -0.89
CA GLU A 30 11.08 -0.12 -0.98
C GLU A 30 10.63 -0.89 0.27
N GLY A 31 9.86 -1.95 0.02
CA GLY A 31 9.41 -2.88 1.06
C GLY A 31 8.24 -2.37 1.89
N ILE A 32 7.60 -1.27 1.48
CA ILE A 32 6.27 -0.90 1.96
C ILE A 32 5.23 -1.79 1.27
N LYS A 33 4.22 -2.22 2.02
CA LYS A 33 3.15 -3.11 1.59
C LYS A 33 1.82 -2.55 2.04
N THR A 34 0.83 -2.48 1.15
CA THR A 34 -0.46 -1.86 1.50
C THR A 34 -1.29 -2.70 2.46
N CYS A 35 -0.95 -3.98 2.66
CA CYS A 35 -1.60 -4.87 3.63
C CYS A 35 -1.50 -4.39 5.09
N ASN A 36 -0.57 -3.49 5.40
CA ASN A 36 -0.48 -2.80 6.69
C ASN A 36 0.04 -1.38 6.48
N PHE A 37 -0.83 -0.54 5.94
CA PHE A 37 -0.53 0.82 5.50
C PHE A 37 -1.67 1.77 5.89
N SER A 38 -1.35 3.04 6.10
CA SER A 38 -2.35 4.07 6.36
C SER A 38 -1.91 5.37 5.69
N ALA A 39 -2.87 6.04 5.04
CA ALA A 39 -2.68 7.34 4.43
C ALA A 39 -3.93 8.20 4.62
N TRP A 40 -3.76 9.52 4.55
CA TRP A 40 -4.90 10.43 4.55
C TRP A 40 -5.72 10.22 3.29
N ARG A 41 -7.05 10.23 3.44
CA ARG A 41 -7.98 10.14 2.31
C ARG A 41 -7.67 11.18 1.24
N THR A 42 -7.34 12.40 1.65
CA THR A 42 -7.01 13.51 0.74
C THR A 42 -5.78 13.20 -0.11
N ASP A 43 -4.76 12.56 0.46
CA ASP A 43 -3.55 12.18 -0.27
C ASP A 43 -3.82 11.04 -1.25
N LEU A 44 -4.59 10.03 -0.83
CA LEU A 44 -5.01 8.93 -1.72
C LEU A 44 -5.84 9.44 -2.91
N VAL A 45 -6.80 10.34 -2.67
CA VAL A 45 -7.59 10.98 -3.74
C VAL A 45 -6.70 11.84 -4.64
N ARG A 46 -5.72 12.54 -4.06
CA ARG A 46 -4.78 13.39 -4.81
C ARG A 46 -3.93 12.59 -5.78
N VAL A 47 -3.51 11.37 -5.44
CA VAL A 47 -2.73 10.49 -6.33
C VAL A 47 -3.58 9.56 -7.19
N ASN A 48 -4.91 9.70 -7.14
CA ASN A 48 -5.86 8.82 -7.84
C ASN A 48 -5.85 7.36 -7.36
N GLY A 49 -5.49 7.09 -6.10
CA GLY A 49 -5.51 5.75 -5.51
C GLY A 49 -4.44 4.81 -6.07
N LEU A 50 -4.71 3.50 -6.00
CA LEU A 50 -3.89 2.46 -6.63
C LEU A 50 -4.05 2.52 -8.14
N ASP A 51 -2.98 2.17 -8.88
CA ASP A 51 -3.04 2.05 -10.33
C ASP A 51 -3.55 0.66 -10.74
N GLU A 52 -4.77 0.62 -11.29
CA GLU A 52 -5.44 -0.59 -11.76
C GLU A 52 -4.83 -1.16 -13.05
N SER A 53 -3.84 -0.48 -13.65
CA SER A 53 -3.06 -1.03 -14.75
C SER A 53 -2.13 -2.17 -14.31
N TYR A 54 -1.85 -2.28 -13.01
CA TYR A 54 -1.11 -3.41 -12.45
C TYR A 54 -2.03 -4.61 -12.32
N GLU A 55 -1.72 -5.67 -13.07
CA GLU A 55 -2.48 -6.91 -13.05
C GLU A 55 -1.64 -8.06 -12.49
N GLY A 56 -2.31 -8.97 -11.79
CA GLY A 56 -1.64 -10.12 -11.18
C GLY A 56 -0.71 -9.71 -10.03
N TRP A 57 0.37 -10.47 -9.84
CA TRP A 57 1.22 -10.29 -8.67
C TRP A 57 2.22 -9.13 -8.82
N GLY A 58 2.08 -8.12 -7.97
CA GLY A 58 3.15 -7.28 -7.46
C GLY A 58 3.35 -5.93 -8.13
N LEU A 59 4.02 -5.05 -7.36
CA LEU A 59 4.50 -3.70 -7.66
C LEU A 59 3.44 -2.57 -7.60
N GLU A 60 2.17 -2.91 -7.48
CA GLU A 60 1.06 -1.98 -7.22
C GLU A 60 1.26 -1.21 -5.90
N ASP A 61 1.77 -1.90 -4.87
CA ASP A 61 2.10 -1.30 -3.58
C ASP A 61 3.17 -0.21 -3.72
N SER A 62 4.23 -0.53 -4.49
CA SER A 62 5.38 0.34 -4.70
C SER A 62 4.98 1.57 -5.51
N ASP A 63 4.18 1.35 -6.55
CA ASP A 63 3.63 2.40 -7.41
C ASP A 63 2.87 3.47 -6.60
N LEU A 64 1.93 3.04 -5.75
CA LEU A 64 1.17 3.94 -4.89
C LEU A 64 2.09 4.79 -4.00
N VAL A 65 3.10 4.15 -3.39
CA VAL A 65 4.03 4.86 -2.50
C VAL A 65 4.87 5.86 -3.27
N ILE A 66 5.41 5.49 -4.43
CA ILE A 66 6.19 6.42 -5.28
C ILE A 66 5.34 7.62 -5.69
N ARG A 67 4.08 7.41 -6.07
CA ARG A 67 3.14 8.50 -6.39
C ARG A 67 2.88 9.43 -5.22
N LEU A 68 2.74 8.88 -4.01
CA LEU A 68 2.62 9.68 -2.78
C LEU A 68 3.91 10.49 -2.52
N LEU A 69 5.08 9.90 -2.74
CA LEU A 69 6.36 10.61 -2.64
C LEU A 69 6.47 11.74 -3.67
N HIS A 70 6.05 11.51 -4.92
CA HIS A 70 5.95 12.54 -5.97
C HIS A 70 4.96 13.66 -5.57
N ALA A 71 3.90 13.34 -4.82
CA ALA A 71 2.96 14.32 -4.27
C ALA A 71 3.52 15.10 -3.06
N GLY A 72 4.73 14.77 -2.59
CA GLY A 72 5.38 15.38 -1.44
C GLY A 72 5.02 14.74 -0.09
N VAL A 73 4.24 13.66 -0.08
CA VAL A 73 3.92 12.91 1.14
C VAL A 73 5.17 12.14 1.57
N LYS A 74 5.45 12.10 2.87
CA LYS A 74 6.62 11.41 3.43
C LYS A 74 6.19 10.27 4.33
N GLN A 75 6.93 9.17 4.33
CA GLN A 75 6.56 8.01 5.14
C GLN A 75 6.92 8.18 6.62
N LYS A 76 6.11 7.55 7.49
CA LYS A 76 6.42 7.26 8.89
C LYS A 76 6.35 5.73 9.07
N SER A 77 7.47 5.12 9.45
CA SER A 77 7.57 3.66 9.62
C SER A 77 6.77 3.16 10.83
N ALA A 78 5.90 2.19 10.60
CA ALA A 78 5.17 1.44 11.62
C ALA A 78 5.87 0.14 12.06
N ARG A 79 7.11 -0.12 11.58
CA ARG A 79 7.89 -1.30 12.00
C ARG A 79 8.07 -1.28 13.53
N PHE A 80 7.93 -2.45 14.17
CA PHE A 80 7.97 -2.61 15.63
C PHE A 80 6.90 -1.78 16.38
N ALA A 81 5.75 -1.50 15.75
CA ALA A 81 4.60 -0.86 16.40
C ALA A 81 3.26 -1.46 15.96
N ALA A 82 3.16 -1.94 14.72
CA ALA A 82 1.96 -2.59 14.19
C ALA A 82 2.33 -3.94 13.57
N THR A 83 2.59 -4.93 14.41
CA THR A 83 3.03 -6.25 13.95
C THR A 83 1.86 -7.05 13.38
N VAL A 84 2.09 -7.71 12.24
CA VAL A 84 1.11 -8.55 11.56
C VAL A 84 1.67 -9.94 11.32
N PHE A 85 0.81 -10.95 11.38
CA PHE A 85 1.13 -12.32 11.03
C PHE A 85 0.64 -12.61 9.62
N HIS A 86 1.56 -13.00 8.73
CA HIS A 86 1.19 -13.50 7.42
C HIS A 86 0.81 -14.98 7.55
N LEU A 87 -0.48 -15.26 7.37
CA LEU A 87 -0.96 -16.63 7.31
C LEU A 87 -0.43 -17.30 6.04
N TRP A 88 0.09 -18.52 6.18
CA TRP A 88 0.66 -19.24 5.05
C TRP A 88 -0.40 -19.52 3.99
N HIS A 89 -0.04 -19.24 2.74
CA HIS A 89 -0.78 -19.65 1.56
C HIS A 89 0.22 -19.93 0.41
N PRO A 90 -0.18 -20.69 -0.63
CA PRO A 90 0.63 -20.84 -1.83
C PRO A 90 0.93 -19.50 -2.49
N GLU A 91 2.11 -19.37 -3.07
CA GLU A 91 2.49 -18.17 -3.83
C GLU A 91 1.57 -18.00 -5.05
N GLN A 92 1.28 -16.73 -5.37
CA GLN A 92 0.49 -16.38 -6.54
C GLN A 92 1.37 -16.36 -7.80
N ASP A 93 0.73 -16.49 -8.96
CA ASP A 93 1.40 -16.46 -10.25
C ASP A 93 2.11 -15.12 -10.50
N ARG A 94 3.36 -15.18 -10.97
CA ARG A 94 4.24 -14.02 -11.20
C ARG A 94 4.47 -13.75 -12.69
N ARG A 95 3.69 -14.36 -13.59
CA ARG A 95 3.79 -14.16 -15.05
C ARG A 95 3.76 -12.69 -15.49
N ARG A 96 3.02 -11.83 -14.79
CA ARG A 96 2.89 -10.39 -15.11
C ARG A 96 3.97 -9.52 -14.48
N LEU A 97 4.88 -10.08 -13.68
CA LEU A 97 5.85 -9.28 -12.92
C LEU A 97 6.79 -8.46 -13.82
N GLU A 98 7.20 -9.00 -14.97
CA GLU A 98 8.04 -8.26 -15.93
C GLU A 98 7.31 -7.06 -16.55
N ASP A 99 6.02 -7.20 -16.84
CA ASP A 99 5.21 -6.10 -17.36
C ASP A 99 4.98 -5.03 -16.29
N ASN A 100 4.65 -5.44 -15.07
CA ASN A 100 4.50 -4.55 -13.93
C ASN A 100 5.83 -3.83 -13.60
N GLN A 101 6.97 -4.48 -13.82
CA GLN A 101 8.28 -3.85 -13.63
C GLN A 101 8.52 -2.72 -14.62
N LYS A 102 8.10 -2.87 -15.89
CA LYS A 102 8.19 -1.79 -16.89
C LYS A 102 7.37 -0.58 -16.47
N LEU A 103 6.14 -0.80 -15.97
CA LEU A 103 5.28 0.27 -15.46
C LEU A 103 5.95 1.03 -14.30
N LEU A 104 6.52 0.29 -13.34
CA LEU A 104 7.20 0.88 -12.20
C LEU A 104 8.46 1.64 -12.62
N ASP A 105 9.23 1.10 -13.55
CA ASP A 105 10.44 1.71 -14.10
C ASP A 105 10.13 3.01 -14.84
N ASP A 106 9.03 3.06 -15.60
CA ASP A 106 8.54 4.28 -16.25
C ASP A 106 8.12 5.31 -15.21
N LEU A 107 7.42 4.89 -14.15
CA LEU A 107 7.06 5.78 -13.05
C LEU A 107 8.30 6.37 -12.38
N LEU A 108 9.32 5.55 -12.05
CA LEU A 108 10.58 5.97 -11.43
C LEU A 108 11.37 6.97 -12.28
N ARG A 109 11.26 6.90 -13.60
CA ARG A 109 11.88 7.85 -14.54
C ARG A 109 11.09 9.15 -14.73
N SER A 110 9.89 9.23 -14.16
CA SER A 110 8.96 10.34 -14.34
C SER A 110 8.70 11.08 -13.03
N SER A 111 7.98 12.20 -13.11
CA SER A 111 7.40 12.89 -11.96
C SER A 111 5.89 12.62 -11.83
N THR A 112 5.40 11.53 -12.45
CA THR A 112 3.97 11.23 -12.52
C THR A 112 3.40 11.03 -11.12
N MET A 113 2.44 11.87 -10.74
CA MET A 113 1.84 11.84 -9.40
C MET A 113 0.56 10.99 -9.35
N ARG A 114 -0.16 10.87 -10.47
CA ARG A 114 -1.52 10.30 -10.49
C ARG A 114 -1.58 8.97 -11.24
N ALA A 115 -2.22 7.98 -10.64
CA ALA A 115 -2.51 6.70 -11.30
C ALA A 115 -3.23 6.91 -12.63
N ALA A 116 -2.81 6.19 -13.67
CA ALA A 116 -3.41 6.29 -15.01
C ALA A 116 -4.83 5.73 -15.00
N VAL A 117 -5.00 4.56 -14.38
CA VAL A 117 -6.30 3.94 -14.09
C VAL A 117 -6.42 3.79 -12.58
N GLY A 118 -7.40 4.40 -11.93
CA GLY A 118 -7.48 4.40 -10.47
C GLY A 118 -8.85 4.82 -9.93
N LEU A 119 -8.86 5.56 -8.83
CA LEU A 119 -10.08 5.88 -8.08
C LEU A 119 -11.13 6.65 -8.89
N GLU A 120 -10.70 7.56 -9.77
CA GLU A 120 -11.60 8.43 -10.55
C GLU A 120 -12.55 7.68 -11.47
N GLN A 121 -12.13 6.52 -11.96
CA GLN A 121 -12.92 5.63 -12.81
C GLN A 121 -14.20 5.15 -12.12
N HIS A 122 -14.21 5.16 -10.77
CA HIS A 122 -15.33 4.69 -9.95
C HIS A 122 -16.14 5.82 -9.31
N ARG A 123 -15.86 7.10 -9.61
CA ARG A 123 -16.55 8.24 -8.98
C ARG A 123 -18.03 8.35 -9.33
N ALA A 124 -18.46 7.84 -10.49
CA ALA A 124 -19.87 7.76 -10.84
C ALA A 124 -20.63 6.70 -10.02
N THR A 125 -19.96 5.60 -9.66
CA THR A 125 -20.55 4.45 -8.94
C THR A 125 -20.87 4.79 -7.47
N VAL A 126 -20.14 5.73 -6.86
CA VAL A 126 -20.29 6.09 -5.43
C VAL A 126 -21.45 7.06 -5.15
N LEU A 127 -21.94 7.77 -6.18
CA LEU A 127 -23.11 8.66 -6.02
C LEU A 127 -24.44 7.90 -6.06
N ASP A 128 -24.48 6.71 -6.66
CA ASP A 128 -25.67 5.83 -6.66
C ASP A 128 -25.79 4.98 -5.37
N ASP A 129 -24.72 4.87 -4.57
CA ASP A 129 -24.69 4.08 -3.32
C ASP A 129 -24.81 4.94 -2.04
N GLN A 130 -25.31 6.18 -2.13
CA GLN A 130 -25.54 7.04 -0.95
C GLN A 130 -26.83 6.68 -0.17
N SER A 131 -27.35 5.46 -0.31
CA SER A 131 -28.45 4.94 0.52
C SER A 131 -27.97 4.27 1.83
N VAL A 132 -26.73 4.56 2.26
CA VAL A 132 -26.19 4.06 3.53
C VAL A 132 -26.90 4.74 4.70
N THR A 133 -27.95 4.08 5.18
CA THR A 133 -28.60 4.31 6.48
C THR A 133 -27.54 4.51 7.58
N PRO A 134 -27.67 5.51 8.47
CA PRO A 134 -26.70 5.69 9.55
C PRO A 134 -26.63 4.42 10.40
N ARG A 135 -25.43 3.89 10.61
CA ARG A 135 -25.21 2.76 11.54
C ARG A 135 -25.75 3.16 12.90
N ARG A 136 -26.63 2.32 13.45
CA ARG A 136 -27.14 2.43 14.82
C ARG A 136 -25.97 2.69 15.78
N THR A 137 -26.02 3.80 16.48
CA THR A 137 -25.30 3.96 17.74
C THR A 137 -25.94 2.98 18.73
N THR A 138 -25.25 1.88 19.03
CA THR A 138 -25.57 1.07 20.21
C THR A 138 -25.02 1.77 21.46
N PRO A 139 -25.69 1.57 22.62
CA PRO A 139 -25.57 2.42 23.81
C PRO A 139 -24.22 2.28 24.53
#